data_AF-A0A7W7PJD0-F1
#
_entry.id   AF-A0A7W7PJD0-F1
#
_cell.length_a   1.000
_cell.length_b   1.000
_cell.length_c   1.000
_cell.angle_alpha   90.00
_cell.angle_beta   90.00
_cell.angle_gamma   90.00
#
_symmetry.space_group_name_H-M   'P 1'
#
loop_
_entity.id
_entity.type
_entity.pdbx_description
1 polymer ?
#
loop_
_entity_poly.entity_id
_entity_poly.type
_entity_poly.pdbx_seq_one_letter_code
_entity_poly.pdbx_strand_id
1 'polypeptide(L)'
;MLAAQAALAASQLGVAGLCWLLGGTAALAGLGLSFALRSWTTVGAAGITVCWGTGRGRTHPWQDIRWIDVRETKSQYGTARAARITLADGRRRSLPGLHHSNLYPAPDFDVEFRRVVNWWELSTDRAARFQPPKRMRDRVSPTVAGIVLGILISVAVVAVVAVQS
;
A
#
# COMPACT_ATOMS: atom_id res chain seq x y z
N MET A 1 -15.47 -11.48 -24.85
CA MET A 1 -15.47 -10.02 -25.11
C MET A 1 -14.09 -9.37 -24.90
N LEU A 2 -13.37 -9.67 -23.81
CA LEU A 2 -11.99 -9.17 -23.58
C LEU A 2 -10.99 -9.56 -24.69
N ALA A 3 -11.05 -10.78 -25.21
CA ALA A 3 -10.16 -11.24 -26.29
C ALA A 3 -10.37 -10.49 -27.61
N ALA A 4 -11.61 -10.08 -27.92
CA ALA A 4 -11.93 -9.32 -29.13
C ALA A 4 -11.47 -7.86 -29.01
N GLN A 5 -11.59 -7.26 -27.81
CA GLN A 5 -11.04 -5.93 -27.52
C GLN A 5 -9.51 -5.92 -27.56
N ALA A 6 -8.84 -7.00 -27.11
CA ALA A 6 -7.39 -7.14 -27.21
C ALA A 6 -6.92 -7.30 -28.67
N ALA A 7 -7.67 -8.02 -29.51
CA ALA A 7 -7.36 -8.21 -30.92
C ALA A 7 -7.57 -6.93 -31.76
N LEU A 8 -8.62 -6.15 -31.47
CA LEU A 8 -8.86 -4.85 -32.11
C LEU A 8 -7.88 -3.77 -31.63
N ALA A 9 -7.47 -3.79 -30.36
CA ALA A 9 -6.41 -2.93 -29.87
C ALA A 9 -5.05 -3.26 -30.53
N ALA A 10 -4.76 -4.54 -30.73
CA ALA A 10 -3.54 -4.99 -31.43
C ALA A 10 -3.50 -4.57 -32.91
N SER A 11 -4.66 -4.52 -33.59
CA SER A 11 -4.72 -4.12 -35.01
C SER A 11 -4.62 -2.61 -35.21
N GLN A 12 -4.97 -1.78 -34.22
CA GLN A 12 -4.83 -0.32 -34.30
C GLN A 12 -3.52 0.23 -33.69
N LEU A 13 -2.93 -0.44 -32.68
CA LEU A 13 -1.68 0.00 -32.03
C LEU A 13 -0.39 -0.55 -32.70
N GLY A 14 -0.52 -1.56 -33.56
CA GLY A 14 0.60 -2.30 -34.13
C GLY A 14 1.39 -3.11 -33.09
N VAL A 15 2.27 -4.00 -33.56
CA VAL A 15 3.15 -4.83 -32.71
C VAL A 15 3.98 -3.96 -31.76
N ALA A 16 4.39 -2.78 -32.21
CA ALA A 16 5.14 -1.82 -31.41
C ALA A 16 4.34 -1.32 -30.19
N GLY A 17 3.06 -0.95 -30.36
CA GLY A 17 2.23 -0.49 -29.25
C GLY A 17 1.91 -1.60 -28.24
N LEU A 18 1.73 -2.84 -28.71
CA LEU A 18 1.57 -4.01 -27.84
C LEU A 18 2.85 -4.27 -27.02
N CYS A 19 4.03 -4.21 -27.64
CA CYS A 19 5.31 -4.36 -26.96
C CYS A 19 5.55 -3.27 -25.91
N TRP A 20 5.20 -2.02 -26.20
CA TRP A 20 5.29 -0.93 -25.22
C TRP A 20 4.34 -1.10 -24.04
N LEU A 21 3.10 -1.56 -24.28
CA LEU A 21 2.14 -1.86 -23.22
C LEU A 21 2.62 -2.99 -22.31
N LEU A 22 3.08 -4.09 -22.89
CA LEU A 22 3.61 -5.23 -22.15
C LEU A 22 4.89 -4.86 -21.39
N GLY A 23 5.83 -4.20 -22.06
CA GLY A 23 7.08 -3.73 -21.48
C GLY A 23 6.85 -2.73 -20.35
N GLY A 24 5.97 -1.76 -20.54
CA GLY A 24 5.60 -0.79 -19.51
C GLY A 24 4.92 -1.43 -18.30
N THR A 25 4.01 -2.38 -18.53
CA THR A 25 3.34 -3.12 -17.45
C THR A 25 4.34 -3.98 -16.67
N ALA A 26 5.23 -4.70 -17.37
CA ALA A 26 6.28 -5.50 -16.73
C ALA A 26 7.25 -4.63 -15.92
N ALA A 27 7.65 -3.48 -16.46
CA ALA A 27 8.52 -2.53 -15.76
C ALA A 27 7.85 -1.98 -14.49
N LEU A 28 6.58 -1.57 -14.58
CA LEU A 28 5.82 -1.08 -13.42
C LEU A 28 5.62 -2.18 -12.37
N ALA A 29 5.32 -3.40 -12.80
CA ALA A 29 5.19 -4.55 -11.89
C ALA A 29 6.52 -4.88 -11.20
N GLY A 30 7.62 -4.90 -11.94
CA GLY A 30 8.96 -5.13 -11.39
C GLY A 30 9.39 -4.04 -10.40
N LEU A 31 9.08 -2.77 -10.71
CA LEU A 31 9.33 -1.64 -9.84
C LEU A 31 8.50 -1.74 -8.54
N GLY A 32 7.20 -2.06 -8.66
CA GLY A 32 6.32 -2.26 -7.52
C GLY A 32 6.76 -3.42 -6.62
N LEU A 33 7.16 -4.54 -7.22
CA LEU A 33 7.71 -5.69 -6.49
C LEU A 33 9.02 -5.33 -5.77
N SER A 34 9.90 -4.59 -6.43
CA SER A 34 11.16 -4.14 -5.84
C SER A 34 10.94 -3.24 -4.63
N PHE A 35 9.96 -2.33 -4.68
CA PHE A 35 9.58 -1.52 -3.52
C PHE A 35 9.01 -2.36 -2.39
N ALA A 36 8.15 -3.32 -2.69
CA ALA A 36 7.56 -4.21 -1.69
C ALA A 36 8.63 -5.03 -0.97
N LEU A 37 9.56 -5.65 -1.72
CA LEU A 37 10.64 -6.49 -1.17
C LEU A 37 11.65 -5.71 -0.33
N ARG A 38 11.85 -4.43 -0.63
CA ARG A 38 12.74 -3.55 0.14
C ARG A 38 12.04 -2.82 1.28
N SER A 39 10.72 -2.96 1.40
CA SER A 39 9.97 -2.35 2.49
C SER A 39 10.10 -3.18 3.75
N TRP A 40 10.38 -2.53 4.88
CA TRP A 40 10.57 -3.21 6.15
C TRP A 40 10.16 -2.30 7.31
N THR A 41 9.85 -2.94 8.44
CA THR A 41 9.59 -2.26 9.71
C THR A 41 10.50 -2.87 10.76
N THR A 42 11.18 -2.03 11.54
CA THR A 42 11.95 -2.46 12.71
C THR A 42 11.46 -1.72 13.93
N VAL A 43 11.20 -2.47 15.00
CA VAL A 43 10.82 -1.94 16.30
C VAL A 43 12.06 -1.93 17.18
N GLY A 44 12.38 -0.78 17.78
CA GLY A 44 13.53 -0.62 18.67
C GLY A 44 13.19 0.26 19.87
N ALA A 45 14.17 0.41 20.76
CA ALA A 45 14.00 1.19 21.99
C ALA A 45 13.64 2.67 21.72
N ALA A 46 14.14 3.24 20.62
CA ALA A 46 13.84 4.63 20.26
C ALA A 46 12.45 4.82 19.63
N GLY A 47 11.84 3.77 19.08
CA GLY A 47 10.59 3.88 18.33
C GLY A 47 10.44 2.84 17.23
N ILE A 48 9.58 3.14 16.26
CA ILE A 48 9.34 2.29 15.09
C ILE A 48 9.99 2.91 13.86
N THR A 49 10.93 2.19 13.26
CA THR A 49 11.57 2.57 11.99
C THR A 49 10.83 1.92 10.83
N VAL A 50 10.40 2.74 9.87
CA VAL A 50 9.68 2.28 8.68
C VAL A 50 10.45 2.65 7.42
N CYS A 51 10.67 1.67 6.54
CA CYS A 51 11.20 1.87 5.20
C CYS A 51 10.20 1.39 4.15
N TRP A 52 9.95 2.21 3.12
CA TRP A 52 8.99 1.94 2.03
C TRP A 52 9.68 1.55 0.70
N GLY A 53 10.89 1.00 0.78
CA GLY A 53 11.57 0.38 -0.36
C GLY A 53 12.81 1.12 -0.87
N THR A 54 12.82 2.44 -0.90
CA THR A 54 14.04 3.19 -1.30
C THR A 54 14.37 4.28 -0.29
N GLY A 55 15.62 4.27 0.19
CA GLY A 55 16.17 5.29 1.08
C GLY A 55 16.41 4.80 2.51
N ARG A 56 16.76 5.74 3.39
CA ARG A 56 16.89 5.48 4.83
C ARG A 56 15.50 5.39 5.46
N GLY A 57 15.28 4.33 6.25
CA GLY A 57 14.06 4.19 7.03
C GLY A 57 13.87 5.40 7.95
N ARG A 58 12.61 5.82 8.13
CA ARG A 58 12.27 6.91 9.04
C ARG A 58 11.85 6.33 10.39
N THR A 59 12.56 6.73 11.44
CA THR A 59 12.20 6.38 12.80
C THR A 59 11.12 7.31 13.33
N HIS A 60 10.05 6.72 13.83
CA HIS A 60 8.97 7.38 14.53
C HIS A 60 9.14 7.11 16.02
N PRO A 61 9.51 8.11 16.81
CA PRO A 61 9.71 7.95 18.24
C PRO A 61 8.45 7.50 18.97
N TRP A 62 8.60 6.74 20.06
CA TRP A 62 7.45 6.27 20.85
C TRP A 62 6.56 7.42 21.32
N GLN A 63 7.16 8.52 21.76
CA GLN A 63 6.44 9.71 22.22
C GLN A 63 5.61 10.40 21.14
N ASP A 64 5.88 10.15 19.86
CA ASP A 64 5.11 10.70 18.74
C ASP A 64 3.94 9.78 18.37
N ILE A 65 3.95 8.52 18.79
CA ILE A 65 2.93 7.52 18.44
C ILE A 65 1.79 7.60 19.45
N ARG A 66 0.62 8.06 18.99
CA ARG A 66 -0.59 8.23 19.81
C ARG A 66 -1.50 7.02 19.81
N TRP A 67 -1.44 6.21 18.76
CA TRP A 67 -2.28 5.03 18.61
C TRP A 67 -1.66 4.04 17.63
N ILE A 68 -1.86 2.75 17.89
CA ILE A 68 -1.50 1.66 16.98
C ILE A 68 -2.75 0.83 16.74
N ASP A 69 -3.10 0.60 15.49
CA ASP A 69 -4.26 -0.21 15.11
C ASP A 69 -4.02 -1.07 13.88
N VAL A 70 -4.89 -2.06 13.68
CA VAL A 70 -4.91 -2.90 12.49
C VAL A 70 -6.00 -2.39 11.56
N ARG A 71 -5.61 -2.04 10.33
CA ARG A 71 -6.56 -1.82 9.24
C ARG A 71 -6.85 -3.16 8.59
N GLU A 72 -8.12 -3.54 8.61
CA GLU A 72 -8.62 -4.68 7.83
C GLU A 72 -9.23 -4.18 6.53
N THR A 73 -8.82 -4.79 5.42
CA THR A 73 -9.34 -4.51 4.08
C THR A 73 -9.88 -5.81 3.52
N LYS A 74 -11.20 -5.86 3.32
CA LYS A 74 -11.86 -7.00 2.66
C LYS A 74 -11.79 -6.82 1.15
N SER A 75 -11.44 -7.88 0.45
CA SER A 75 -11.41 -7.94 -1.02
C SER A 75 -11.98 -9.27 -1.50
N GLN A 76 -12.19 -9.40 -2.80
CA GLN A 76 -12.59 -10.67 -3.44
C GLN A 76 -11.57 -11.81 -3.20
N TYR A 77 -10.31 -11.48 -2.90
CA TYR A 77 -9.24 -12.45 -2.64
C TYR A 77 -9.03 -12.74 -1.14
N GLY A 78 -9.95 -12.28 -0.29
CA GLY A 78 -9.89 -12.44 1.16
C GLY A 78 -9.60 -11.15 1.92
N THR A 79 -9.17 -11.29 3.17
CA THR A 79 -8.94 -10.19 4.10
C THR A 79 -7.46 -9.88 4.18
N ALA A 80 -7.10 -8.61 3.95
CA ALA A 80 -5.77 -8.10 4.22
C ALA A 80 -5.77 -7.31 5.55
N ARG A 81 -4.84 -7.63 6.45
CA ARG A 81 -4.64 -6.98 7.74
C ARG A 81 -3.29 -6.27 7.70
N ALA A 82 -3.28 -4.97 7.97
CA ALA A 82 -2.08 -4.16 7.97
C ALA A 82 -2.02 -3.33 9.25
N ALA A 83 -0.95 -3.45 10.03
CA ALA A 83 -0.79 -2.56 11.17
C ALA A 83 -0.42 -1.15 10.71
N ARG A 84 -0.88 -0.16 11.48
CA ARG A 84 -0.59 1.24 11.23
C ARG A 84 -0.41 1.97 12.56
N ILE A 85 0.37 3.03 12.50
CA ILE A 85 0.54 3.98 13.59
C ILE A 85 -0.16 5.29 13.26
N THR A 86 -0.70 5.92 14.28
CA THR A 86 -1.15 7.31 14.24
C THR A 86 -0.20 8.15 15.07
N LEU A 87 0.31 9.21 14.45
CA LEU A 87 1.26 10.13 15.05
C LEU A 87 0.54 11.29 15.75
N ALA A 88 1.29 12.04 16.56
CA ALA A 88 0.82 13.23 17.28
C ALA A 88 0.27 14.33 16.36
N ASP A 89 0.80 14.44 15.15
CA ASP A 89 0.30 15.36 14.10
C ASP A 89 -0.98 14.84 13.40
N GLY A 90 -1.53 13.71 13.86
CA GLY A 90 -2.70 13.06 13.28
C GLY A 90 -2.43 12.32 11.97
N ARG A 91 -1.19 12.29 11.48
CA ARG A 91 -0.82 11.51 10.29
C ARG A 91 -0.81 10.03 10.65
N ARG A 92 -1.19 9.22 9.67
CA ARG A 92 -1.14 7.76 9.76
C ARG A 92 -0.06 7.19 8.85
N ARG A 93 0.58 6.12 9.32
CA ARG A 93 1.61 5.39 8.58
C ARG A 93 1.37 3.90 8.74
N SER A 94 1.22 3.18 7.63
CA SER A 94 1.19 1.73 7.67
C SER A 94 2.59 1.19 7.99
N LEU A 95 2.64 0.01 8.59
CA LEU A 95 3.85 -0.71 8.94
C LEU A 95 4.03 -1.83 7.90
N PRO A 96 4.82 -1.63 6.84
CA PRO A 96 4.93 -2.59 5.73
C PRO A 96 5.47 -3.96 6.17
N GLY A 97 6.37 -4.00 7.15
CA GLY A 97 6.86 -5.26 7.73
C GLY A 97 5.86 -5.98 8.65
N LEU A 98 4.68 -5.39 8.89
CA LEU A 98 3.64 -5.98 9.74
C LEU A 98 2.30 -6.01 8.97
N HIS A 99 2.25 -6.92 8.01
CA HIS A 99 1.14 -7.11 7.08
C HIS A 99 0.83 -8.59 6.92
N HIS A 100 -0.45 -8.92 6.80
CA HIS A 100 -0.96 -10.27 6.56
C HIS A 100 -2.03 -10.21 5.46
N SER A 101 -2.00 -11.15 4.52
CA SER A 101 -3.10 -11.38 3.59
C SER A 101 -3.13 -12.83 3.14
N ASN A 102 -4.24 -13.29 2.58
CA ASN A 102 -4.32 -14.67 2.06
C ASN A 102 -3.25 -14.99 0.99
N LEU A 103 -2.84 -13.99 0.19
CA LEU A 103 -1.79 -14.14 -0.82
C LEU A 103 -0.38 -14.11 -0.23
N TYR A 104 -0.21 -13.45 0.92
CA TYR A 104 1.06 -13.28 1.63
C TYR A 104 0.82 -13.56 3.12
N PRO A 105 0.74 -14.85 3.51
CA PRO A 105 0.41 -15.22 4.88
C PRO A 105 1.57 -14.87 5.80
N ALA A 106 1.26 -14.16 6.88
CA ALA A 106 2.16 -13.95 8.01
C ALA A 106 1.53 -14.64 9.24
N PRO A 107 1.96 -15.87 9.60
CA PRO A 107 1.36 -16.64 10.69
C PRO A 107 1.58 -15.98 12.05
N ASP A 108 2.73 -15.30 12.22
CA ASP A 108 3.10 -14.63 13.47
C ASP A 108 2.57 -13.20 13.57
N PHE A 109 1.68 -12.78 12.66
CA PHE A 109 1.18 -11.40 12.60
C PHE A 109 0.62 -10.93 13.95
N ASP A 110 -0.24 -11.72 14.60
CA ASP A 110 -0.87 -11.33 15.85
C ASP A 110 0.14 -11.30 17.02
N VAL A 111 1.17 -12.17 16.98
CA VAL A 111 2.24 -12.21 17.99
C VAL A 111 3.13 -10.98 17.88
N GLU A 112 3.61 -10.68 16.68
CA GLU A 112 4.45 -9.52 16.42
C GLU A 112 3.67 -8.22 16.64
N PHE A 113 2.40 -8.15 16.23
CA PHE A 113 1.53 -7.00 16.54
C PHE A 113 1.38 -6.77 18.03
N ARG A 114 1.10 -7.82 18.80
CA ARG A 114 1.00 -7.71 20.27
C ARG A 114 2.32 -7.26 20.88
N ARG A 115 3.46 -7.74 20.39
CA ARG A 115 4.78 -7.28 20.84
C ARG A 115 4.95 -5.78 20.61
N VAL A 116 4.60 -5.27 19.43
CA VAL A 116 4.68 -3.82 19.13
C VAL A 116 3.78 -3.01 20.05
N VAL A 117 2.53 -3.45 20.26
CA VAL A 117 1.56 -2.77 21.13
C VAL A 117 2.05 -2.75 22.57
N ASN A 118 2.54 -3.87 23.10
CA ASN A 118 3.09 -3.93 24.46
C ASN A 118 4.27 -2.97 24.64
N TRP A 119 5.18 -2.92 23.66
CA TRP A 119 6.30 -1.97 23.68
C TRP A 119 5.84 -0.51 23.68
N TRP A 120 4.83 -0.20 22.85
CA TRP A 120 4.23 1.13 22.82
C TRP A 120 3.56 1.50 24.13
N GLU A 121 2.81 0.59 24.74
CA GLU A 121 2.17 0.80 26.04
C GLU A 121 3.17 0.96 27.19
N LEU A 122 4.33 0.30 27.12
CA LEU A 122 5.39 0.50 28.10
C LEU A 122 6.15 1.82 27.90
N SER A 123 6.29 2.26 26.64
CA SER A 123 7.12 3.42 26.28
C SER A 123 6.36 4.74 26.23
N THR A 124 5.03 4.72 26.34
CA THR A 124 4.17 5.91 26.14
C THR A 124 3.28 6.13 27.36
N ASP A 125 3.23 7.37 27.86
CA ASP A 125 2.32 7.75 28.93
C ASP A 125 0.84 7.50 28.55
N ARG A 126 0.05 7.02 29.50
CA ARG A 126 -1.38 6.69 29.30
C ARG A 126 -2.19 7.92 28.89
N ALA A 127 -1.87 9.09 29.43
CA ALA A 127 -2.57 10.34 29.08
C ALA A 127 -2.32 10.77 27.63
N ALA A 128 -1.19 10.35 27.04
CA ALA A 128 -0.83 10.65 25.66
C ALA A 128 -1.46 9.69 24.64
N ARG A 129 -2.15 8.62 25.07
CA ARG A 129 -2.78 7.64 24.19
C ARG A 129 -4.16 8.13 23.78
N PHE A 130 -4.38 8.32 22.49
CA PHE A 130 -5.66 8.78 21.96
C PHE A 130 -6.04 8.01 20.71
N GLN A 131 -7.22 7.37 20.75
CA GLN A 131 -7.76 6.69 19.58
C GLN A 131 -8.32 7.71 18.58
N PRO A 132 -7.73 7.84 17.38
CA PRO A 132 -8.21 8.81 16.41
C PRO A 132 -9.58 8.40 15.83
N PRO A 133 -10.45 9.36 15.51
CA PRO A 133 -11.73 9.06 14.88
C PRO A 133 -11.52 8.39 13.51
N LYS A 134 -12.46 7.49 13.13
CA LYS A 134 -12.46 6.86 11.81
C LYS A 134 -12.74 7.93 10.75
N ARG A 135 -11.84 8.13 9.78
CA ARG A 135 -11.98 9.16 8.74
C ARG A 135 -12.62 8.57 7.49
N MET A 136 -13.37 9.36 6.72
CA MET A 136 -13.93 8.93 5.43
C MET A 136 -12.86 8.40 4.46
N ARG A 137 -11.64 8.95 4.50
CA ARG A 137 -10.50 8.47 3.69
C ARG A 137 -10.10 7.02 4.00
N ASP A 138 -10.43 6.50 5.18
CA ASP A 138 -10.24 5.07 5.51
C ASP A 138 -11.19 4.16 4.72
N ARG A 139 -12.31 4.70 4.20
CA ARG A 139 -13.31 3.99 3.39
C ARG A 139 -12.93 3.91 1.91
N VAL A 140 -12.01 4.75 1.44
CA VAL A 140 -11.50 4.67 0.06
C VAL A 140 -10.52 3.50 0.00
N SER A 141 -10.95 2.42 -0.64
CA SER A 141 -10.11 1.24 -0.82
C SER A 141 -9.06 1.48 -1.90
N PRO A 142 -7.90 0.79 -1.84
CA PRO A 142 -6.91 0.79 -2.92
C PRO A 142 -7.53 0.43 -4.28
N THR A 143 -8.60 -0.37 -4.27
CA THR A 143 -9.37 -0.74 -5.47
C THR A 143 -10.01 0.47 -6.13
N VAL A 144 -10.61 1.39 -5.36
CA VAL A 144 -11.21 2.61 -5.91
C VAL A 144 -10.14 3.50 -6.54
N ALA A 145 -8.98 3.65 -5.87
CA ALA A 145 -7.86 4.40 -6.42
C ALA A 145 -7.32 3.76 -7.71
N GLY A 146 -7.21 2.42 -7.73
CA GLY A 146 -6.80 1.66 -8.91
C GLY A 146 -7.78 1.79 -10.08
N ILE A 147 -9.08 1.76 -9.82
CA ILE A 147 -10.12 1.98 -10.85
C ILE A 147 -10.01 3.39 -11.42
N VAL A 148 -9.91 4.41 -10.57
CA VAL A 148 -9.76 5.81 -11.03
C VAL A 148 -8.49 5.97 -11.88
N LEU A 149 -7.38 5.40 -11.43
CA LEU A 149 -6.13 5.43 -12.20
C LEU A 149 -6.26 4.69 -13.53
N GLY A 150 -6.89 3.51 -13.55
CA GLY A 150 -7.15 2.73 -14.76
C GLY A 150 -8.04 3.46 -15.77
N ILE A 151 -9.05 4.20 -15.29
CA ILE A 151 -9.89 5.07 -16.13
C ILE A 151 -9.06 6.21 -16.71
N LEU A 152 -8.26 6.90 -15.89
CA LEU A 152 -7.39 7.99 -16.35
C LEU A 152 -6.39 7.53 -17.41
N ILE A 153 -5.77 6.36 -17.20
CA ILE A 153 -4.85 5.76 -18.18
C ILE A 153 -5.61 5.42 -19.47
N SER A 154 -6.77 4.80 -19.38
CA SER A 154 -7.59 4.46 -20.54
C SER A 154 -7.98 5.71 -21.36
N VAL A 155 -8.41 6.77 -20.69
CA VAL A 155 -8.77 8.05 -21.34
C VAL A 155 -7.55 8.69 -22.00
N ALA A 156 -6.41 8.71 -21.33
CA ALA A 156 -5.16 9.25 -21.89
C ALA A 156 -4.72 8.48 -23.14
N VAL A 157 -4.79 7.14 -23.12
CA VAL A 157 -4.46 6.31 -24.28
C VAL A 157 -5.40 6.60 -25.44
N VAL A 158 -6.73 6.66 -25.21
CA VAL A 158 -7.71 6.99 -26.24
C VAL A 158 -7.46 8.38 -26.82
N ALA A 159 -7.16 9.38 -25.99
CA ALA A 159 -6.87 10.74 -26.43
C ALA A 159 -5.59 10.80 -27.29
N VAL A 160 -4.52 10.09 -26.89
CA VAL A 160 -3.28 10.03 -27.68
C VAL A 160 -3.53 9.37 -29.03
N VAL A 161 -4.28 8.27 -29.08
CA VAL A 161 -4.64 7.59 -30.33
C VAL A 161 -5.48 8.50 -31.22
N ALA A 162 -6.47 9.21 -30.67
CA ALA A 162 -7.33 10.12 -31.41
C ALA A 162 -6.60 11.36 -31.96
N VAL A 163 -5.49 11.78 -31.33
CA VAL A 163 -4.64 12.88 -31.82
C VAL A 163 -3.66 12.41 -32.90
N GLN A 164 -3.33 11.12 -32.94
CA GLN A 164 -2.43 10.52 -33.94
C GLN A 164 -3.15 10.01 -35.20
N SER A 165 -4.49 9.92 -35.16
CA SER A 165 -5.38 9.57 -36.29
C SER A 165 -5.90 10.81 -36.99
#